data_AF-A0A368BNL4-F1
#
_entry.id   AF-A0A368BNL4-F1
#
_cell.length_a   1.000
_cell.length_b   1.000
_cell.length_c   1.000
_cell.angle_alpha   90.00
_cell.angle_beta   90.00
_cell.angle_gamma   90.00
#
_symmetry.space_group_name_H-M   'P 1'
#
loop_
_entity.id
_entity.type
_entity.pdbx_description
1 polymer ?
#
loop_
_entity_poly.entity_id
_entity_poly.type
_entity_poly.pdbx_seq_one_letter_code
_entity_poly.pdbx_strand_id
1 'polypeptide(L)'
;MLSIVWWVLDTAGKNPGTQTGHVHAKDLTEISGIVLSRHHKDIIWAHNDSGDEARIFALGTDGKSLGVFRLEGTTAIDWEDIAIGPGPLAEKDYLYIADTGNNALSRRTVTIYRVPEPAVDTTTTSRTQTLTGVEALPMRFPSEPRECETLLVDPLNGDIYLVTRDRSERTKEVASVFHAPGPHRGGSLQTLKALTSFVPPASIRGGDISRDGRFIILRSHSLRPERGALLWKRSDPSSPLHEIFSDEPTNLTVRSEPQGESIAFSPDGDFFFTVSEGSQAPIYRFEIP
;
A
#
# COMPACT_ATOMS: atom_id res chain seq x y z
N MET A 1 -43.82 37.80 -10.65
CA MET A 1 -42.66 38.59 -11.11
C MET A 1 -41.96 39.11 -9.85
N LEU A 2 -40.74 38.75 -9.46
CA LEU A 2 -39.64 38.07 -10.12
C LEU A 2 -39.10 36.93 -9.24
N SER A 3 -38.66 35.86 -9.89
CA SER A 3 -37.83 34.79 -9.35
C SER A 3 -36.41 35.29 -9.08
N ILE A 4 -35.87 35.03 -7.89
CA ILE A 4 -34.43 35.09 -7.63
C ILE A 4 -34.00 33.67 -7.24
N VAL A 5 -33.36 33.02 -8.21
CA VAL A 5 -32.73 31.71 -8.08
C VAL A 5 -31.47 31.90 -7.23
N TRP A 6 -31.44 31.24 -6.07
CA TRP A 6 -30.23 31.08 -5.29
C TRP A 6 -29.34 30.06 -5.99
N TRP A 7 -28.21 30.52 -6.54
CA TRP A 7 -27.10 29.64 -6.85
C TRP A 7 -26.57 29.07 -5.55
N VAL A 8 -26.82 27.78 -5.34
CA VAL A 8 -26.09 26.98 -4.36
C VAL A 8 -24.63 26.96 -4.80
N LEU A 9 -23.76 27.55 -3.98
CA LEU A 9 -22.32 27.31 -4.01
C LEU A 9 -22.09 25.84 -3.65
N ASP A 10 -22.08 24.99 -4.67
CA ASP A 10 -21.55 23.64 -4.61
C ASP A 10 -20.02 23.72 -4.75
N THR A 11 -19.34 23.93 -3.63
CA THR A 11 -17.88 23.85 -3.52
C THR A 11 -17.49 22.87 -2.41
N ALA A 12 -17.85 21.61 -2.60
CA ALA A 12 -17.02 20.48 -2.23
C ALA A 12 -16.39 19.95 -3.53
N GLY A 13 -15.07 19.80 -3.59
CA GLY A 13 -14.33 19.47 -4.82
C GLY A 13 -14.90 18.26 -5.57
N LYS A 14 -15.27 18.47 -6.83
CA LYS A 14 -16.09 17.59 -7.67
C LYS A 14 -15.33 16.42 -8.30
N ASN A 15 -14.86 15.48 -7.47
CA ASN A 15 -14.93 14.03 -7.68
C ASN A 15 -13.97 13.34 -6.70
N PRO A 16 -14.43 12.97 -5.49
CA PRO A 16 -13.61 12.27 -4.52
C PRO A 16 -13.43 10.79 -4.92
N GLY A 17 -13.10 10.50 -6.18
CA GLY A 17 -13.02 9.15 -6.72
C GLY A 17 -14.36 8.57 -7.20
N THR A 18 -14.30 7.76 -8.24
CA THR A 18 -15.40 6.98 -8.80
C THR A 18 -15.43 5.61 -8.14
N GLN A 19 -16.59 5.20 -7.61
CA GLN A 19 -16.75 3.83 -7.14
C GLN A 19 -16.80 2.88 -8.33
N THR A 20 -15.88 1.92 -8.40
CA THR A 20 -15.78 0.96 -9.51
C THR A 20 -16.45 -0.37 -9.20
N GLY A 21 -16.65 -0.69 -7.91
CA GLY A 21 -17.29 -1.93 -7.49
C GLY A 21 -17.32 -2.12 -5.98
N HIS A 22 -17.54 -3.36 -5.55
CA HIS A 22 -17.43 -3.81 -4.16
C HIS A 22 -16.69 -5.14 -4.11
N VAL A 23 -15.92 -5.36 -3.06
CA VAL A 23 -15.18 -6.62 -2.85
C VAL A 23 -16.16 -7.79 -2.72
N HIS A 24 -16.11 -8.75 -3.65
CA HIS A 24 -16.96 -9.94 -3.61
C HIS A 24 -16.35 -11.11 -2.81
N ALA A 25 -15.06 -11.04 -2.49
CA ALA A 25 -14.37 -12.05 -1.70
C ALA A 25 -14.85 -11.97 -0.24
N LYS A 26 -15.59 -12.98 0.22
CA LYS A 26 -16.22 -12.99 1.55
C LYS A 26 -15.23 -13.06 2.71
N ASP A 27 -14.09 -13.68 2.47
CA ASP A 27 -13.04 -13.85 3.48
C ASP A 27 -12.10 -12.64 3.55
N LEU A 28 -12.29 -11.63 2.69
CA LEU A 28 -11.45 -10.43 2.64
C LEU A 28 -12.23 -9.25 3.24
N THR A 29 -12.17 -9.13 4.56
CA THR A 29 -12.98 -8.18 5.34
C THR A 29 -12.16 -7.18 6.13
N GLU A 30 -10.85 -7.36 6.22
CA GLU A 30 -9.91 -6.54 7.01
C GLU A 30 -8.78 -6.07 6.09
N ILE A 31 -9.11 -5.57 4.89
CA ILE A 31 -8.11 -5.16 3.89
C ILE A 31 -7.21 -4.07 4.46
N SER A 32 -5.93 -4.39 4.64
CA SER A 32 -4.91 -3.44 5.10
C SER A 32 -4.08 -2.92 3.92
N GLY A 33 -3.59 -3.82 3.06
CA GLY A 33 -2.81 -3.47 1.86
C GLY A 33 -3.47 -3.84 0.53
N ILE A 34 -3.25 -3.00 -0.49
CA ILE A 34 -3.54 -3.32 -1.90
C ILE A 34 -2.38 -2.92 -2.82
N VAL A 35 -2.22 -3.61 -3.95
CA VAL A 35 -1.38 -3.16 -5.07
C VAL A 35 -1.97 -3.60 -6.41
N LEU A 36 -1.85 -2.81 -7.47
CA LEU A 36 -2.33 -3.22 -8.78
C LEU A 36 -1.29 -4.07 -9.51
N SER A 37 -1.78 -5.06 -10.24
CA SER A 37 -0.96 -5.98 -11.02
C SER A 37 -0.22 -5.26 -12.15
N ARG A 38 1.06 -5.63 -12.35
CA ARG A 38 1.86 -5.14 -13.50
C ARG A 38 1.69 -5.99 -14.74
N HIS A 39 1.18 -7.22 -14.58
CA HIS A 39 0.80 -8.12 -15.68
C HIS A 39 -0.60 -7.83 -16.23
N HIS A 40 -1.56 -7.39 -15.40
CA HIS A 40 -2.93 -7.11 -15.79
C HIS A 40 -3.50 -5.88 -15.07
N LYS A 41 -3.65 -4.77 -15.78
CA LYS A 41 -4.08 -3.48 -15.21
C LYS A 41 -5.42 -3.46 -14.47
N ASP A 42 -6.27 -4.45 -14.72
CA ASP A 42 -7.60 -4.56 -14.11
C ASP A 42 -7.61 -5.50 -12.88
N ILE A 43 -6.43 -5.90 -12.38
CA ILE A 43 -6.28 -6.79 -11.21
C ILE A 43 -5.67 -6.02 -10.03
N ILE A 44 -6.30 -6.18 -8.87
CA ILE A 44 -5.84 -5.73 -7.57
C ILE A 44 -5.40 -6.97 -6.78
N TRP A 45 -4.19 -6.93 -6.24
CA TRP A 45 -3.72 -7.81 -5.18
C TRP A 45 -4.04 -7.18 -3.83
N ALA A 46 -4.59 -7.96 -2.91
CA ALA A 46 -4.96 -7.50 -1.57
C ALA A 46 -4.68 -8.57 -0.52
N HIS A 47 -4.57 -8.18 0.74
CA HIS A 47 -4.56 -9.09 1.88
C HIS A 47 -5.36 -8.50 3.05
N ASN A 48 -5.78 -9.37 3.97
CA ASN A 48 -6.28 -8.93 5.27
C ASN A 48 -5.11 -8.54 6.19
N ASP A 49 -5.45 -7.76 7.22
CA ASP A 49 -4.64 -7.48 8.39
C ASP A 49 -4.38 -8.75 9.25
N SER A 50 -3.91 -8.56 10.48
CA SER A 50 -3.65 -9.54 11.51
C SER A 50 -4.79 -10.55 11.74
N GLY A 51 -4.42 -11.80 12.01
CA GLY A 51 -5.36 -12.87 12.35
C GLY A 51 -5.86 -13.73 11.18
N ASP A 52 -5.52 -13.39 9.93
CA ASP A 52 -5.80 -14.24 8.77
C ASP A 52 -4.66 -15.26 8.47
N GLU A 53 -4.92 -16.17 7.53
CA GLU A 53 -3.91 -17.05 6.95
C GLU A 53 -2.90 -16.27 6.09
N ALA A 54 -1.71 -16.83 5.86
CA ALA A 54 -0.73 -16.29 4.91
C ALA A 54 -1.21 -16.44 3.45
N ARG A 55 -2.12 -15.58 3.02
CA ARG A 55 -2.75 -15.60 1.69
C ARG A 55 -3.01 -14.19 1.17
N ILE A 56 -2.95 -14.05 -0.14
CA ILE A 56 -3.35 -12.85 -0.87
C ILE A 56 -4.55 -13.17 -1.78
N PHE A 57 -5.29 -12.13 -2.13
CA PHE A 57 -6.49 -12.21 -2.97
C PHE A 57 -6.24 -11.48 -4.27
N ALA A 58 -6.66 -12.08 -5.39
CA ALA A 58 -6.80 -11.37 -6.65
C ALA A 58 -8.24 -10.90 -6.81
N LEU A 59 -8.42 -9.61 -7.05
CA LEU A 59 -9.70 -8.98 -7.34
C LEU A 59 -9.64 -8.31 -8.71
N GLY A 60 -10.75 -8.26 -9.43
CA GLY A 60 -10.92 -7.28 -10.49
C GLY A 60 -11.02 -5.87 -9.89
N THR A 61 -10.73 -4.82 -10.66
CA THR A 61 -11.00 -3.43 -10.24
C THR A 61 -12.50 -3.14 -10.04
N ASP A 62 -13.38 -4.04 -10.50
CA ASP A 62 -14.82 -4.09 -10.22
C ASP A 62 -15.18 -4.88 -8.95
N GLY A 63 -14.18 -5.43 -8.26
CA GLY A 63 -14.30 -6.21 -7.03
C GLY A 63 -14.63 -7.70 -7.22
N LYS A 64 -14.73 -8.18 -8.46
CA LYS A 64 -14.90 -9.61 -8.76
C LYS A 64 -13.74 -10.42 -8.16
N SER A 65 -14.04 -11.45 -7.38
CA SER A 65 -13.01 -12.36 -6.86
C SER A 65 -12.45 -13.24 -7.98
N LEU A 66 -11.15 -13.11 -8.24
CA LEU A 66 -10.42 -13.86 -9.27
C LEU A 66 -9.61 -15.03 -8.68
N GLY A 67 -9.32 -15.00 -7.38
CA GLY A 67 -8.71 -16.13 -6.70
C GLY A 67 -8.14 -15.80 -5.33
N VAL A 68 -7.72 -16.86 -4.64
CA VAL A 68 -7.02 -16.83 -3.35
C VAL A 68 -5.71 -17.56 -3.50
N PHE A 69 -4.62 -16.95 -3.08
CA PHE A 69 -3.26 -17.42 -3.29
C PHE A 69 -2.55 -17.54 -1.95
N ARG A 70 -2.38 -18.78 -1.47
CA ARG A 70 -1.67 -19.07 -0.22
C ARG A 70 -0.17 -19.04 -0.44
N LEU A 71 0.58 -18.39 0.45
CA LEU A 71 2.03 -18.33 0.38
C LEU A 71 2.61 -19.53 1.14
N GLU A 72 3.30 -20.43 0.42
CA GLU A 72 3.90 -21.62 1.04
C GLU A 72 4.98 -21.25 2.05
N GLY A 73 5.03 -21.98 3.18
CA GLY A 73 6.07 -21.81 4.20
C GLY A 73 6.05 -20.45 4.91
N THR A 74 4.94 -19.72 4.82
CA THR A 74 4.77 -18.37 5.33
C THR A 74 3.80 -18.34 6.51
N THR A 75 4.09 -17.49 7.49
CA THR A 75 3.20 -17.21 8.62
C THR A 75 2.80 -15.75 8.54
N ALA A 76 1.51 -15.44 8.67
CA ALA A 76 1.03 -14.07 8.82
C ALA A 76 0.92 -13.75 10.30
N ILE A 77 1.79 -12.88 10.81
CA ILE A 77 1.74 -12.43 12.21
C ILE A 77 0.92 -11.14 12.33
N ASP A 78 1.30 -10.10 11.58
CA ASP A 78 0.68 -8.76 11.59
C ASP A 78 0.99 -8.11 10.22
N TRP A 79 0.18 -8.44 9.21
CA TRP A 79 0.40 -8.03 7.81
C TRP A 79 -0.24 -6.67 7.55
N GLU A 80 0.56 -5.68 7.14
CA GLU A 80 0.11 -4.30 7.09
C GLU A 80 -0.01 -3.76 5.66
N ASP A 81 0.94 -4.07 4.77
CA ASP A 81 0.96 -3.47 3.43
C ASP A 81 1.52 -4.41 2.36
N ILE A 82 1.23 -4.14 1.10
CA ILE A 82 1.69 -4.91 -0.05
C ILE A 82 2.16 -3.97 -1.17
N ALA A 83 3.32 -4.28 -1.75
CA ALA A 83 3.90 -3.55 -2.85
C ALA A 83 4.26 -4.49 -4.01
N ILE A 84 4.55 -3.91 -5.18
CA ILE A 84 5.01 -4.64 -6.36
C ILE A 84 6.27 -3.99 -6.93
N GLY A 85 7.26 -4.79 -7.30
CA GLY A 85 8.55 -4.27 -7.75
C GLY A 85 9.42 -5.30 -8.44
N PRO A 86 10.63 -4.89 -8.89
CA PRO A 86 11.61 -5.80 -9.45
C PRO A 86 12.06 -6.81 -8.39
N GLY A 87 12.63 -7.93 -8.82
CA GLY A 87 13.22 -8.91 -7.93
C GLY A 87 14.48 -9.55 -8.51
N PRO A 88 14.88 -10.75 -8.04
CA PRO A 88 16.13 -11.38 -8.45
C PRO A 88 16.18 -11.77 -9.93
N LEU A 89 15.01 -11.88 -10.59
CA LEU A 89 14.90 -12.12 -12.03
C LEU A 89 14.45 -10.83 -12.71
N ALA A 90 15.30 -10.26 -13.58
CA ALA A 90 15.11 -8.92 -14.16
C ALA A 90 13.79 -8.73 -14.92
N GLU A 91 13.28 -9.77 -15.59
CA GLU A 91 12.07 -9.73 -16.41
C GLU A 91 10.81 -10.18 -15.64
N LYS A 92 10.86 -10.16 -14.30
CA LYS A 92 9.72 -10.52 -13.46
C LYS A 92 9.45 -9.46 -12.42
N ASP A 93 8.17 -9.14 -12.29
CA ASP A 93 7.66 -8.41 -11.14
C ASP A 93 7.39 -9.38 -9.98
N TYR A 94 7.55 -8.86 -8.78
CA TYR A 94 7.39 -9.58 -7.53
C TYR A 94 6.46 -8.82 -6.62
N LEU A 95 5.59 -9.55 -5.94
CA LEU A 95 4.80 -9.03 -4.83
C LEU A 95 5.63 -9.07 -3.56
N TYR A 96 5.57 -8.00 -2.79
CA TYR A 96 6.22 -7.82 -1.51
C TYR A 96 5.15 -7.59 -0.45
N ILE A 97 5.04 -8.47 0.54
CA ILE A 97 4.02 -8.41 1.60
C ILE A 97 4.72 -8.09 2.92
N ALA A 98 4.26 -7.05 3.61
CA ALA A 98 4.86 -6.55 4.82
C ALA A 98 4.22 -7.16 6.07
N ASP A 99 4.88 -8.15 6.66
CA ASP A 99 4.59 -8.62 8.02
C ASP A 99 5.37 -7.75 9.02
N THR A 100 4.92 -6.50 9.16
CA THR A 100 5.62 -5.42 9.85
C THR A 100 4.88 -4.83 11.04
N GLY A 101 3.61 -5.18 11.21
CA GLY A 101 2.81 -4.76 12.34
C GLY A 101 3.46 -5.13 13.66
N ASN A 102 3.45 -4.22 14.62
CA ASN A 102 4.19 -4.38 15.87
C ASN A 102 3.60 -3.53 16.99
N ASN A 103 2.28 -3.61 17.18
CA ASN A 103 1.54 -2.70 18.05
C ASN A 103 2.04 -2.69 19.50
N ALA A 104 2.53 -3.84 19.98
CA ALA A 104 3.11 -4.03 21.31
C ALA A 104 4.63 -3.73 21.39
N LEU A 105 5.26 -3.33 20.28
CA LEU A 105 6.70 -3.09 20.12
C LEU A 105 7.57 -4.25 20.61
N SER A 106 7.06 -5.48 20.52
CA SER A 106 7.71 -6.70 21.04
C SER A 106 8.55 -7.41 19.98
N ARG A 107 8.28 -7.19 18.69
CA ARG A 107 9.00 -7.80 17.57
C ARG A 107 10.28 -7.04 17.27
N ARG A 108 11.43 -7.67 17.51
CA ARG A 108 12.76 -7.13 17.15
C ARG A 108 13.12 -7.31 15.67
N THR A 109 12.44 -8.25 15.02
CA THR A 109 12.57 -8.55 13.60
C THR A 109 11.18 -8.56 12.99
N VAL A 110 11.02 -7.85 11.88
CA VAL A 110 9.86 -7.90 10.99
C VAL A 110 10.26 -8.61 9.70
N THR A 111 9.29 -9.07 8.91
CA THR A 111 9.58 -9.83 7.69
C THR A 111 8.84 -9.24 6.51
N ILE A 112 9.56 -8.99 5.41
CA ILE A 112 8.91 -8.77 4.11
C ILE A 112 8.95 -10.09 3.35
N TYR A 113 7.79 -10.60 2.95
CA TYR A 113 7.70 -11.78 2.10
C TYR A 113 7.72 -11.36 0.63
N ARG A 114 8.55 -12.00 -0.17
CA ARG A 114 8.67 -11.74 -1.62
C ARG A 114 8.29 -12.99 -2.41
N VAL A 115 7.42 -12.84 -3.40
CA VAL A 115 7.01 -13.94 -4.30
C VAL A 115 6.86 -13.42 -5.72
N PRO A 116 7.22 -14.18 -6.78
CA PRO A 116 6.96 -13.76 -8.15
C PRO A 116 5.47 -13.45 -8.33
N GLU A 117 5.14 -12.36 -9.03
CA GLU A 117 3.74 -12.04 -9.34
C GLU A 117 3.13 -13.22 -10.12
N PRO A 118 2.10 -13.89 -9.59
CA PRO A 118 1.54 -15.06 -10.25
C PRO A 118 0.64 -14.64 -11.41
N ALA A 119 0.51 -15.49 -12.42
CA ALA A 119 -0.50 -15.32 -13.45
C ALA A 119 -1.90 -15.57 -12.86
N VAL A 120 -2.88 -14.77 -13.28
CA VAL A 120 -4.28 -14.90 -12.88
C VAL A 120 -5.12 -15.26 -14.08
N ASP A 121 -5.91 -16.33 -13.98
CA ASP A 121 -6.92 -16.67 -14.97
C ASP A 121 -8.20 -15.88 -14.69
N THR A 122 -8.43 -14.82 -15.47
CA THR A 122 -9.58 -13.92 -15.32
C THR A 122 -10.91 -14.56 -15.74
N THR A 123 -10.88 -15.72 -16.39
CA THR A 123 -12.08 -16.45 -16.83
C THR A 123 -12.67 -17.31 -15.72
N THR A 124 -11.86 -17.73 -14.75
CA THR A 124 -12.28 -18.52 -13.59
C THR A 124 -12.47 -17.64 -12.36
N THR A 125 -13.53 -17.91 -11.58
CA THR A 125 -13.77 -17.25 -10.29
C THR A 125 -13.43 -18.18 -9.14
N SER A 126 -12.91 -17.61 -8.04
CA SER A 126 -12.79 -18.31 -6.75
C SER A 126 -11.86 -19.53 -6.73
N ARG A 127 -10.83 -19.52 -7.59
CA ARG A 127 -9.78 -20.54 -7.54
C ARG A 127 -8.88 -20.33 -6.32
N THR A 128 -8.49 -21.43 -5.67
CA THR A 128 -7.40 -21.42 -4.68
C THR A 128 -6.12 -21.95 -5.32
N GLN A 129 -5.00 -21.27 -5.10
CA GLN A 129 -3.67 -21.70 -5.52
C GLN A 129 -2.68 -21.55 -4.37
N THR A 130 -1.68 -22.43 -4.32
CA THR A 130 -0.51 -22.26 -3.45
C THR A 130 0.64 -21.70 -4.28
N LEU A 131 1.23 -20.59 -3.83
CA LEU A 131 2.43 -20.00 -4.39
C LEU A 131 3.65 -20.61 -3.73
N THR A 132 4.56 -21.12 -4.55
CA THR A 132 5.85 -21.69 -4.11
C THR A 132 6.98 -20.72 -4.41
N GLY A 133 8.15 -20.92 -3.80
CA GLY A 133 9.30 -20.04 -3.99
C GLY A 133 9.16 -18.67 -3.31
N VAL A 134 8.37 -18.61 -2.23
CA VAL A 134 8.26 -17.42 -1.36
C VAL A 134 9.58 -17.24 -0.60
N GLU A 135 10.14 -16.04 -0.66
CA GLU A 135 11.34 -15.66 0.08
C GLU A 135 10.96 -14.80 1.29
N ALA A 136 11.46 -15.16 2.47
CA ALA A 136 11.39 -14.29 3.65
C ALA A 136 12.59 -13.33 3.65
N LEU A 137 12.34 -12.03 3.76
CA LEU A 137 13.35 -10.98 3.88
C LEU A 137 13.28 -10.40 5.30
N PRO A 138 13.96 -11.00 6.29
CA PRO A 138 13.92 -10.52 7.66
C PRO A 138 14.66 -9.19 7.80
N MET A 139 14.04 -8.24 8.50
CA MET A 139 14.56 -6.89 8.71
C MET A 139 14.52 -6.51 10.19
N ARG A 140 15.51 -5.75 10.63
CA ARG A 140 15.53 -5.13 11.96
C ARG A 140 15.73 -3.63 11.87
N PHE A 141 15.05 -2.89 12.73
CA PHE A 141 15.30 -1.47 12.93
C PHE A 141 16.65 -1.26 13.65
N PRO A 142 17.35 -0.13 13.44
CA PRO A 142 18.71 0.06 13.93
C PRO A 142 18.83 0.24 15.46
N SER A 143 17.76 0.65 16.15
CA SER A 143 17.77 0.89 17.60
C SER A 143 16.72 0.03 18.32
N GLU A 144 15.49 0.51 18.38
CA GLU A 144 14.37 -0.16 19.03
C GLU A 144 13.39 -0.72 18.00
N PRO A 145 12.55 -1.69 18.38
CA PRO A 145 11.37 -2.06 17.61
C PRO A 145 10.56 -0.83 17.15
N ARG A 146 9.92 -0.94 16.00
CA ARG A 146 8.99 0.06 15.47
C ARG A 146 7.71 -0.64 15.04
N GLU A 147 6.62 0.12 15.10
CA GLU A 147 5.39 -0.13 14.37
C GLU A 147 5.54 0.47 12.96
N CYS A 148 5.19 -0.30 11.94
CA CYS A 148 5.33 0.09 10.55
C CYS A 148 4.19 -0.49 9.72
N GLU A 149 3.38 0.41 9.16
CA GLU A 149 2.17 0.08 8.42
C GLU A 149 2.28 0.42 6.94
N THR A 150 3.49 0.63 6.41
CA THR A 150 3.67 1.08 5.03
C THR A 150 4.94 0.53 4.43
N LEU A 151 4.79 -0.06 3.24
CA LEU A 151 5.85 -0.64 2.45
C LEU A 151 5.93 0.04 1.10
N LEU A 152 7.13 0.50 0.74
CA LEU A 152 7.40 1.02 -0.60
C LEU A 152 8.56 0.23 -1.21
N VAL A 153 8.42 -0.14 -2.48
CA VAL A 153 9.49 -0.80 -3.26
C VAL A 153 9.80 0.06 -4.47
N ASP A 154 11.00 0.64 -4.53
CA ASP A 154 11.39 1.50 -5.65
C ASP A 154 11.52 0.64 -6.92
N PRO A 155 10.73 0.90 -7.98
CA PRO A 155 10.72 0.08 -9.18
C PRO A 155 12.03 0.14 -9.97
N LEU A 156 12.88 1.16 -9.73
CA LEU A 156 14.06 1.43 -10.54
C LEU A 156 15.31 0.72 -10.04
N ASN A 157 15.39 0.45 -8.73
CA ASN A 157 16.56 -0.15 -8.10
C ASN A 157 16.22 -1.33 -7.15
N GLY A 158 14.94 -1.54 -6.83
CA GLY A 158 14.49 -2.59 -5.93
C GLY A 158 14.78 -2.32 -4.46
N ASP A 159 15.09 -1.09 -4.09
CA ASP A 159 15.23 -0.67 -2.69
C ASP A 159 13.88 -0.75 -1.99
N ILE A 160 13.91 -1.19 -0.73
CA ILE A 160 12.73 -1.26 0.14
C ILE A 160 12.77 -0.10 1.14
N TYR A 161 11.64 0.57 1.28
CA TYR A 161 11.41 1.57 2.31
C TYR A 161 10.24 1.18 3.21
N LEU A 162 10.41 1.45 4.49
CA LEU A 162 9.40 1.22 5.52
C LEU A 162 9.08 2.56 6.21
N VAL A 163 7.79 2.89 6.30
CA VAL A 163 7.33 4.13 6.94
C VAL A 163 6.56 3.79 8.22
N THR A 164 7.01 4.33 9.34
CA THR A 164 6.43 3.99 10.65
C THR A 164 5.12 4.70 10.90
N ARG A 165 4.23 4.03 11.63
CA ARG A 165 3.17 4.69 12.39
C ARG A 165 3.64 4.89 13.82
N ASP A 166 3.87 6.14 14.22
CA ASP A 166 4.22 6.44 15.60
C ASP A 166 2.97 6.69 16.44
N ARG A 167 2.75 5.86 17.47
CA ARG A 167 1.64 6.03 18.45
C ARG A 167 2.08 6.75 19.73
N SER A 168 3.35 7.13 19.83
CA SER A 168 3.99 7.57 21.08
C SER A 168 3.80 9.06 21.42
N GLU A 169 3.46 9.92 20.45
CA GLU A 169 3.28 11.35 20.69
C GLU A 169 1.82 11.78 20.65
N ARG A 170 1.26 12.12 21.83
CA ARG A 170 -0.15 12.55 21.98
C ARG A 170 -0.49 13.92 21.38
N THR A 171 0.44 14.58 20.69
CA THR A 171 0.22 15.95 20.19
C THR A 171 0.53 16.16 18.70
N LYS A 172 1.40 15.34 18.11
CA LYS A 172 1.73 15.37 16.67
C LYS A 172 2.11 13.96 16.20
N GLU A 173 1.63 13.58 15.03
CA GLU A 173 2.05 12.36 14.35
C GLU A 173 3.45 12.57 13.76
N VAL A 174 4.31 11.56 13.85
CA VAL A 174 5.64 11.55 13.21
C VAL A 174 5.78 10.26 12.42
N ALA A 175 6.04 10.38 11.12
CA ALA A 175 6.36 9.26 10.25
C ALA A 175 7.86 9.21 10.02
N SER A 176 8.52 8.12 10.42
CA SER A 176 9.94 7.89 10.19
C SER A 176 10.14 6.95 9.00
N VAL A 177 11.09 7.27 8.14
CA VAL A 177 11.40 6.53 6.91
C VAL A 177 12.68 5.73 7.11
N PHE A 178 12.56 4.42 6.91
CA PHE A 178 13.64 3.45 6.99
C PHE A 178 13.92 2.85 5.63
N HIS A 179 15.16 2.42 5.40
CA HIS A 179 15.64 1.95 4.10
C HIS A 179 16.45 0.68 4.21
N ALA A 180 16.15 -0.26 3.32
CA ALA A 180 16.96 -1.41 2.99
C ALA A 180 17.39 -1.31 1.51
N PRO A 181 18.68 -1.11 1.21
CA PRO A 181 19.14 -1.11 -0.16
C PRO A 181 19.07 -2.51 -0.77
N GLY A 182 18.65 -2.59 -2.03
CA GLY A 182 18.73 -3.79 -2.84
C GLY A 182 20.18 -4.11 -3.26
N PRO A 183 20.41 -5.31 -3.84
CA PRO A 183 19.46 -6.42 -3.99
C PRO A 183 19.25 -7.18 -2.67
N HIS A 184 18.04 -7.69 -2.47
CA HIS A 184 17.68 -8.50 -1.30
C HIS A 184 17.84 -10.01 -1.55
N ARG A 185 18.28 -10.73 -0.53
CA ARG A 185 18.46 -12.19 -0.54
C ARG A 185 17.59 -12.85 0.53
N GLY A 186 16.80 -13.85 0.14
CA GLY A 186 16.00 -14.67 1.06
C GLY A 186 16.80 -15.19 2.26
N GLY A 187 16.19 -15.11 3.44
CA GLY A 187 16.73 -15.59 4.72
C GLY A 187 17.85 -14.73 5.33
N SER A 188 18.33 -13.69 4.64
CA SER A 188 19.42 -12.84 5.14
C SER A 188 18.86 -11.67 5.94
N LEU A 189 19.16 -11.61 7.24
CA LEU A 189 18.75 -10.49 8.10
C LEU A 189 19.43 -9.18 7.66
N GLN A 190 18.63 -8.18 7.33
CA GLN A 190 19.11 -6.83 7.03
C GLN A 190 18.80 -5.86 8.17
N THR A 191 19.74 -4.97 8.46
CA THR A 191 19.51 -3.84 9.39
C THR A 191 19.12 -2.64 8.57
N LEU A 192 17.95 -2.08 8.86
CA LEU A 192 17.45 -0.88 8.21
C LEU A 192 18.29 0.34 8.57
N LYS A 193 18.41 1.27 7.62
CA LYS A 193 18.96 2.61 7.86
C LYS A 193 17.79 3.56 8.15
N ALA A 194 17.86 4.30 9.24
CA ALA A 194 16.97 5.44 9.45
C ALA A 194 17.43 6.59 8.53
N LEU A 195 16.53 7.15 7.72
CA LEU A 195 16.89 8.17 6.74
C LEU A 195 16.36 9.55 7.14
N THR A 196 15.05 9.67 7.32
CA THR A 196 14.39 10.95 7.61
C THR A 196 13.09 10.72 8.39
N SER A 197 12.46 11.81 8.81
CA SER A 197 11.09 11.80 9.34
C SER A 197 10.34 13.06 8.92
N PHE A 198 9.02 12.97 8.89
CA PHE A 198 8.14 14.09 8.58
C PHE A 198 6.89 14.04 9.45
N VAL A 199 6.14 15.16 9.49
CA VAL A 199 4.91 15.30 10.29
C VAL A 199 3.71 15.20 9.35
N PRO A 200 3.08 14.02 9.22
CA PRO A 200 1.87 13.88 8.42
C PRO A 200 0.64 14.50 9.12
N PRO A 201 -0.47 14.75 8.40
CA PRO A 201 -1.69 15.26 8.99
C PRO A 201 -2.45 14.21 9.85
N ALA A 202 -2.17 12.92 9.66
CA ALA A 202 -2.66 11.79 10.45
C ALA A 202 -1.70 10.60 10.28
N SER A 203 -1.91 9.51 11.01
CA SER A 203 -1.09 8.28 10.91
C SER A 203 -1.05 7.75 9.48
N ILE A 204 0.14 7.41 9.00
CA ILE A 204 0.36 6.78 7.68
C ILE A 204 0.17 5.26 7.81
N ARG A 205 -0.61 4.67 6.90
CA ARG A 205 -1.05 3.25 6.97
C ARG A 205 -1.00 2.48 5.64
N GLY A 206 -0.29 3.02 4.66
CA GLY A 206 -0.12 2.36 3.37
C GLY A 206 0.53 3.31 2.37
N GLY A 207 1.04 2.76 1.28
CA GLY A 207 1.59 3.58 0.22
C GLY A 207 2.03 2.80 -1.01
N ASP A 208 2.32 3.53 -2.08
CA ASP A 208 2.80 2.94 -3.32
C ASP A 208 3.72 3.90 -4.08
N ILE A 209 4.50 3.34 -5.00
CA ILE A 209 5.36 4.08 -5.93
C ILE A 209 4.90 3.75 -7.35
N SER A 210 4.64 4.77 -8.16
CA SER A 210 4.24 4.58 -9.56
C SER A 210 5.29 3.74 -10.31
N ARG A 211 4.88 2.95 -11.30
CA ARG A 211 5.77 2.01 -12.02
C ARG A 211 7.04 2.65 -12.60
N ASP A 212 6.96 3.93 -12.95
CA ASP A 212 8.08 4.72 -13.49
C ASP A 212 8.93 5.43 -12.40
N GLY A 213 8.61 5.25 -11.13
CA GLY A 213 9.30 5.84 -9.99
C GLY A 213 9.06 7.35 -9.79
N ARG A 214 8.17 7.97 -10.57
CA ARG A 214 7.95 9.43 -10.54
C ARG A 214 7.03 9.90 -9.42
N PHE A 215 6.12 9.06 -8.95
CA PHE A 215 5.14 9.44 -7.92
C PHE A 215 5.23 8.50 -6.74
N ILE A 216 5.10 9.09 -5.55
CA ILE A 216 4.99 8.37 -4.28
C ILE A 216 3.71 8.83 -3.62
N ILE A 217 2.84 7.89 -3.26
CA ILE A 217 1.60 8.18 -2.55
C ILE A 217 1.59 7.46 -1.21
N LEU A 218 1.17 8.16 -0.17
CA LEU A 218 0.98 7.59 1.16
C LEU A 218 -0.47 7.78 1.60
N ARG A 219 -1.10 6.73 2.14
CA ARG A 219 -2.43 6.81 2.76
C ARG A 219 -2.30 7.36 4.16
N SER A 220 -3.00 8.45 4.41
CA SER A 220 -3.12 9.09 5.72
C SER A 220 -4.50 8.76 6.28
N HIS A 221 -4.55 8.06 7.42
CA HIS A 221 -5.80 7.70 8.10
C HIS A 221 -6.42 8.91 8.82
N SER A 222 -6.88 9.88 8.03
CA SER A 222 -7.46 11.13 8.49
C SER A 222 -8.98 11.08 8.46
N LEU A 223 -9.62 11.63 9.50
CA LEU A 223 -11.07 11.91 9.52
C LEU A 223 -11.46 13.05 8.56
N ARG A 224 -10.47 13.74 7.98
CA ARG A 224 -10.64 14.83 7.02
C ARG A 224 -10.33 14.29 5.62
N PRO A 225 -11.33 14.07 4.77
CA PRO A 225 -11.15 13.47 3.45
C PRO A 225 -10.09 14.18 2.59
N GLU A 226 -9.99 15.51 2.70
CA GLU A 226 -9.02 16.35 1.99
C GLU A 226 -7.56 16.14 2.40
N ARG A 227 -7.31 15.32 3.44
CA ARG A 227 -5.99 14.93 3.95
C ARG A 227 -5.82 13.41 3.98
N GLY A 228 -6.59 12.71 3.16
CA GLY A 228 -6.62 11.26 3.16
C GLY A 228 -5.45 10.60 2.45
N ALA A 229 -4.78 11.30 1.52
CA ALA A 229 -3.53 10.84 0.94
C ALA A 229 -2.55 12.00 0.72
N LEU A 230 -1.27 11.65 0.70
CA LEU A 230 -0.16 12.56 0.46
C LEU A 230 0.55 12.10 -0.82
N LEU A 231 0.67 12.99 -1.80
CA LEU A 231 1.33 12.71 -3.07
C LEU A 231 2.60 13.55 -3.21
N TRP A 232 3.70 12.90 -3.51
CA TRP A 232 4.94 13.54 -3.93
C TRP A 232 5.26 13.20 -5.38
N LYS A 233 5.93 14.14 -6.07
CA LYS A 233 6.43 13.98 -7.43
C LYS A 233 7.95 14.08 -7.44
N ARG A 234 8.62 12.96 -7.70
CA ARG A 234 10.08 12.85 -7.80
C ARG A 234 10.52 13.51 -9.10
N SER A 235 11.17 14.67 -8.96
CA SER A 235 11.62 15.45 -10.13
C SER A 235 12.75 14.75 -10.88
N ASP A 236 13.62 14.05 -10.16
CA ASP A 236 14.71 13.25 -10.71
C ASP A 236 14.62 11.80 -10.18
N PRO A 237 14.18 10.84 -11.01
CA PRO A 237 14.11 9.43 -10.63
C PRO A 237 15.46 8.77 -10.29
N SER A 238 16.58 9.47 -10.48
CA SER A 238 17.90 9.01 -10.05
C SER A 238 18.28 9.47 -8.63
N SER A 239 17.67 10.54 -8.10
CA SER A 239 17.92 11.04 -6.74
C SER A 239 17.37 10.10 -5.68
N PRO A 240 18.06 9.81 -4.57
CA PRO A 240 17.56 8.92 -3.52
C PRO A 240 16.12 9.24 -3.08
N LEU A 241 15.23 8.24 -3.06
CA LEU A 241 13.79 8.45 -2.81
C LEU A 241 13.51 9.25 -1.54
N HIS A 242 14.24 8.97 -0.45
CA HIS A 242 14.01 9.59 0.84
C HIS A 242 14.16 11.13 0.86
N GLU A 243 14.89 11.71 -0.08
CA GLU A 243 15.05 13.16 -0.17
C GLU A 243 13.70 13.85 -0.39
N ILE A 244 12.78 13.20 -1.11
CA ILE A 244 11.47 13.74 -1.47
C ILE A 244 10.57 14.02 -0.26
N PHE A 245 10.78 13.32 0.86
CA PHE A 245 9.99 13.52 2.08
C PHE A 245 10.34 14.83 2.80
N SER A 246 11.37 15.55 2.33
CA SER A 246 11.66 16.92 2.75
C SER A 246 10.79 17.95 2.02
N ASP A 247 10.23 17.59 0.87
CA ASP A 247 9.33 18.45 0.10
C ASP A 247 7.89 18.38 0.67
N GLU A 248 7.13 19.47 0.48
CA GLU A 248 5.73 19.50 0.88
C GLU A 248 4.87 18.62 -0.05
N PRO A 249 4.14 17.61 0.47
CA PRO A 249 3.25 16.80 -0.35
C PRO A 249 2.05 17.58 -0.85
N THR A 250 1.53 17.17 -2.00
CA THR A 250 0.17 17.52 -2.40
C THR A 250 -0.82 16.68 -1.60
N ASN A 251 -1.70 17.32 -0.84
CA ASN A 251 -2.80 16.63 -0.15
C ASN A 251 -3.87 16.25 -1.17
N LEU A 252 -4.26 14.97 -1.18
CA LEU A 252 -5.30 14.44 -2.04
C LEU A 252 -6.56 14.14 -1.24
N THR A 253 -7.70 14.45 -1.85
CA THR A 253 -9.01 14.11 -1.30
C THR A 253 -9.37 12.68 -1.63
N VAL A 254 -9.58 11.85 -0.62
CA VAL A 254 -10.13 10.49 -0.76
C VAL A 254 -11.58 10.44 -0.26
N ARG A 255 -12.26 9.29 -0.38
CA ARG A 255 -13.57 9.10 0.25
C ARG A 255 -13.42 8.92 1.77
N SER A 256 -14.49 9.17 2.50
CA SER A 256 -14.56 8.75 3.90
C SER A 256 -14.69 7.23 3.95
N GLU A 257 -13.63 6.56 4.40
CA GLU A 257 -13.48 5.10 4.42
C GLU A 257 -13.23 4.66 5.88
N PRO A 258 -14.08 3.78 6.46
CA PRO A 258 -13.82 3.19 7.77
C PRO A 258 -12.52 2.35 7.75
N GLN A 259 -11.53 2.72 8.58
CA GLN A 259 -10.19 2.12 8.49
C GLN A 259 -9.65 2.14 7.05
N GLY A 260 -9.58 3.35 6.47
CA GLY A 260 -9.01 3.53 5.14
C GLY A 260 -7.47 3.49 5.19
N GLU A 261 -6.90 2.32 4.92
CA GLU A 261 -5.45 2.05 5.01
C GLU A 261 -4.81 1.84 3.63
N SER A 262 -5.52 1.12 2.75
CA SER A 262 -4.94 0.70 1.48
C SER A 262 -4.99 1.79 0.40
N ILE A 263 -3.90 1.91 -0.37
CA ILE A 263 -3.79 2.79 -1.53
C ILE A 263 -2.80 2.25 -2.55
N ALA A 264 -3.10 2.33 -3.85
CA ALA A 264 -2.16 1.90 -4.89
C ALA A 264 -2.36 2.63 -6.22
N PHE A 265 -1.29 2.81 -6.98
CA PHE A 265 -1.37 3.35 -8.34
C PHE A 265 -1.83 2.29 -9.34
N SER A 266 -2.50 2.73 -10.40
CA SER A 266 -2.63 1.92 -11.61
C SER A 266 -1.27 1.78 -12.30
N PRO A 267 -1.02 0.65 -13.00
CA PRO A 267 0.29 0.38 -13.59
C PRO A 267 0.66 1.34 -14.74
N ASP A 268 -0.31 2.04 -15.33
CA ASP A 268 -0.10 3.12 -16.29
C ASP A 268 0.19 4.48 -15.64
N GLY A 269 -0.08 4.62 -14.33
CA GLY A 269 0.14 5.86 -13.60
C GLY A 269 -0.88 6.96 -13.93
N ASP A 270 -2.06 6.60 -14.41
CA ASP A 270 -3.16 7.55 -14.67
C ASP A 270 -4.12 7.68 -13.48
N PHE A 271 -4.20 6.63 -12.65
CA PHE A 271 -5.13 6.54 -11.53
C PHE A 271 -4.45 6.05 -10.25
N PHE A 272 -5.12 6.26 -9.12
CA PHE A 272 -4.89 5.50 -7.90
C PHE A 272 -6.21 4.93 -7.37
N PHE A 273 -6.10 3.91 -6.53
CA PHE A 273 -7.23 3.19 -5.95
C PHE A 273 -7.13 3.18 -4.44
N THR A 274 -8.28 3.16 -3.78
CA THR A 274 -8.39 2.87 -2.34
C THR A 274 -9.44 1.80 -2.12
N VAL A 275 -9.23 0.97 -1.10
CA VAL A 275 -10.20 -0.01 -0.62
C VAL A 275 -10.21 0.03 0.91
N SER A 276 -11.40 0.14 1.49
CA SER A 276 -11.58 0.17 2.94
C SER A 276 -11.59 -1.25 3.53
N GLU A 277 -11.42 -1.37 4.85
CA GLU A 277 -11.90 -2.56 5.54
C GLU A 277 -13.43 -2.70 5.46
N GLY A 278 -13.91 -3.91 5.73
CA GLY A 278 -15.32 -4.26 5.86
C GLY A 278 -15.80 -5.28 4.83
N SER A 279 -16.88 -5.98 5.20
CA SER A 279 -17.58 -6.86 4.26
C SER A 279 -18.14 -6.06 3.09
N GLN A 280 -17.87 -6.53 1.86
CA GLN A 280 -18.26 -5.85 0.63
C GLN A 280 -17.72 -4.41 0.55
N ALA A 281 -16.49 -4.19 1.01
CA ALA A 281 -15.84 -2.88 0.94
C ALA A 281 -15.93 -2.27 -0.46
N PRO A 282 -16.28 -0.97 -0.58
CA PRO A 282 -16.27 -0.30 -1.87
C PRO A 282 -14.84 -0.13 -2.38
N ILE A 283 -14.69 -0.21 -3.71
CA ILE A 283 -13.43 0.11 -4.40
C ILE A 283 -13.61 1.47 -5.06
N TYR A 284 -12.71 2.41 -4.77
CA TYR A 284 -12.71 3.74 -5.37
C TYR A 284 -11.49 3.95 -6.26
N ARG A 285 -11.70 4.57 -7.42
CA ARG A 285 -10.67 4.98 -8.38
C ARG A 285 -10.62 6.50 -8.51
N PHE A 286 -9.44 7.07 -8.47
CA PHE A 286 -9.18 8.50 -8.51
C PHE A 286 -8.21 8.81 -9.63
N GLU A 287 -8.34 9.97 -10.26
CA GLU A 287 -7.34 10.48 -11.21
C GLU A 287 -6.13 11.02 -10.43
N ILE A 288 -4.93 10.83 -10.98
CA ILE A 288 -3.74 11.51 -10.47
C ILE A 288 -3.73 12.96 -11.00
N PRO A 289 -3.51 13.99 -10.15
CA PRO A 289 -3.48 15.40 -10.56
C PRO A 289 -2.33 15.79 -11.50
#